data_AF-A0A935HGE5-F1
#
_entry.id   AF-A0A935HGE5-F1
#
_cell.length_a   1.000
_cell.length_b   1.000
_cell.length_c   1.000
_cell.angle_alpha   90.00
_cell.angle_beta   90.00
_cell.angle_gamma   90.00
#
_symmetry.space_group_name_H-M   'P 1'
#
loop_
_entity.id
_entity.type
_entity.pdbx_description
1 polymer ?
#
loop_
_entity_poly.entity_id
_entity_poly.type
_entity_poly.pdbx_seq_one_letter_code
_entity_poly.pdbx_strand_id
1 'polypeptide(L)'
;MTFEEFRNRLDKATTEEVVKATYATYFKLKYDTSHHHDLYTPQVFFEFKADKNFHNLKALATILAQSLYYIRRLKYVEVEKAIPFFLCLADKNEATITETRKWTTYYTNDAYDWERPPSKPDPMLIDHLVKEPETGKLHIYSVTKKQEQEAFKKNLDNALNPQMIMDFGDKKIINEENFEAVFEHWKTVIGPYIVNGYKPSFYFLANIQRDKVIIDKGNSRVVFTFEDKNSKTQKVLMKDYDYFWSVYDYVENAETINGIHAKLDRLTDESQRRFEGEFYTPLRFGQKAIHYWNEVLEKNWYKSGKFRIWDMAAGTGNLEYHLPAEAYKYLYMSTLHGSEADHLKKVFPNATCFQYDYLNDDVEYVFNKGNLLFEPNWKLPKKLRDELADPSITWIVYINPPFATAQDAKQNNQKQELAKQK
;
A
#
# COMPACT_ATOMS: atom_id res chain seq x y z
N MET A 1 -16.71 36.90 -1.44
CA MET A 1 -15.46 37.65 -1.28
C MET A 1 -15.15 38.35 -2.60
N THR A 2 -14.93 39.66 -2.59
CA THR A 2 -14.50 40.43 -3.76
C THR A 2 -12.98 40.30 -3.98
N PHE A 3 -12.47 40.72 -5.14
CA PHE A 3 -11.02 40.74 -5.40
C PHE A 3 -10.26 41.63 -4.39
N GLU A 4 -10.80 42.81 -4.06
CA GLU A 4 -10.16 43.70 -3.09
C GLU A 4 -10.14 43.10 -1.68
N GLU A 5 -11.20 42.40 -1.26
CA GLU A 5 -11.21 41.69 0.02
C GLU A 5 -10.18 40.55 0.05
N PHE A 6 -10.04 39.81 -1.05
CA PHE A 6 -9.04 38.74 -1.21
C PHE A 6 -7.63 39.30 -1.10
N ARG A 7 -7.32 40.32 -1.90
CA ARG A 7 -6.01 41.01 -1.90
C ARG A 7 -5.67 41.56 -0.52
N ASN A 8 -6.59 42.27 0.12
CA ASN A 8 -6.36 42.87 1.44
C ASN A 8 -6.17 41.83 2.55
N ARG A 9 -6.79 40.65 2.44
CA ARG A 9 -6.60 39.56 3.40
C ARG A 9 -5.25 38.87 3.20
N LEU A 10 -4.83 38.62 1.96
CA LEU A 10 -3.53 38.04 1.67
C LEU A 10 -2.38 38.96 2.06
N ASP A 11 -2.50 40.26 1.82
CA ASP A 11 -1.49 41.25 2.21
C ASP A 11 -1.19 41.24 3.72
N LYS A 12 -2.22 40.95 4.53
CA LYS A 12 -2.13 40.84 6.00
C LYS A 12 -1.81 39.42 6.49
N ALA A 13 -1.74 38.44 5.59
CA ALA A 13 -1.52 37.05 5.96
C ALA A 13 -0.07 36.85 6.42
N THR A 14 0.10 36.28 7.60
CA THR A 14 1.42 35.96 8.19
C THR A 14 1.68 34.46 8.29
N THR A 15 0.70 33.62 7.96
CA THR A 15 0.77 32.16 8.09
C THR A 15 0.17 31.46 6.88
N GLU A 16 0.64 30.24 6.60
CA GLU A 16 0.16 29.40 5.48
C GLU A 16 -1.35 29.12 5.62
N GLU A 17 -1.84 28.92 6.84
CA GLU A 17 -3.26 28.69 7.13
C GLU A 17 -4.15 29.88 6.78
N VAL A 18 -3.68 31.12 6.98
CA VAL A 18 -4.45 32.31 6.59
C VAL A 18 -4.50 32.45 5.07
N VAL A 19 -3.39 32.15 4.37
CA VAL A 19 -3.37 32.12 2.89
C VAL A 19 -4.36 31.07 2.37
N LYS A 20 -4.24 29.83 2.85
CA LYS A 20 -5.14 28.71 2.53
C LYS A 20 -6.61 29.05 2.76
N ALA A 21 -6.96 29.56 3.95
CA ALA A 21 -8.34 29.93 4.27
C ALA A 21 -8.88 31.04 3.34
N THR A 22 -8.03 31.98 2.96
CA THR A 22 -8.40 33.06 2.04
C THR A 22 -8.67 32.52 0.64
N TYR A 23 -7.77 31.69 0.09
CA TYR A 23 -7.97 31.03 -1.20
C TYR A 23 -9.23 30.15 -1.20
N ALA A 24 -9.39 29.31 -0.18
CA ALA A 24 -10.54 28.44 -0.04
C ALA A 24 -11.86 29.22 -0.06
N THR A 25 -11.93 30.34 0.67
CA THR A 25 -13.12 31.19 0.72
C THR A 25 -13.38 31.89 -0.61
N TYR A 26 -12.34 32.44 -1.24
CA TYR A 26 -12.49 33.20 -2.48
C TYR A 26 -12.88 32.32 -3.67
N PHE A 27 -12.20 31.20 -3.85
CA PHE A 27 -12.45 30.25 -4.93
C PHE A 27 -13.55 29.23 -4.60
N LYS A 28 -14.17 29.33 -3.42
CA LYS A 28 -15.22 28.41 -2.94
C LYS A 28 -14.78 26.95 -2.99
N LEU A 29 -13.52 26.72 -2.65
CA LEU A 29 -12.93 25.38 -2.69
C LEU A 29 -13.62 24.52 -1.63
N LYS A 30 -14.25 23.44 -2.06
CA LYS A 30 -14.71 22.39 -1.16
C LYS A 30 -13.55 21.42 -0.96
N TYR A 31 -13.15 21.24 0.28
CA TYR A 31 -12.07 20.33 0.61
C TYR A 31 -12.39 19.61 1.91
N ASP A 32 -11.87 18.40 2.00
CA ASP A 32 -11.95 17.59 3.21
C ASP A 32 -10.69 17.84 4.04
N THR A 33 -10.87 18.24 5.31
CA THR A 33 -9.79 18.42 6.28
C THR A 33 -9.43 17.12 7.00
N SER A 34 -10.18 16.03 6.75
CA SER A 34 -9.84 14.72 7.24
C SER A 34 -8.46 14.31 6.70
N HIS A 35 -7.60 13.83 7.59
CA HIS A 35 -6.25 13.33 7.29
C HIS A 35 -5.14 14.36 7.00
N HIS A 36 -5.24 15.59 7.52
CA HIS A 36 -4.13 16.58 7.49
C HIS A 36 -3.61 16.94 6.09
N HIS A 37 -4.40 16.78 5.04
CA HIS A 37 -4.00 17.22 3.70
C HIS A 37 -4.31 18.72 3.53
N ASP A 38 -3.31 19.45 3.07
CA ASP A 38 -3.43 20.84 2.63
C ASP A 38 -4.31 20.89 1.38
N LEU A 39 -5.61 21.01 1.58
CA LEU A 39 -6.65 21.27 0.56
C LEU A 39 -6.48 20.43 -0.72
N TYR A 40 -7.01 19.21 -0.70
CA TYR A 40 -6.98 18.27 -1.83
C TYR A 40 -8.37 18.14 -2.49
N THR A 41 -8.39 18.09 -3.83
CA THR A 41 -9.49 17.53 -4.62
C THR A 41 -8.94 16.48 -5.59
N PRO A 42 -9.78 15.57 -6.14
CA PRO A 42 -9.34 14.66 -7.20
C PRO A 42 -8.80 15.36 -8.46
N GLN A 43 -9.06 16.67 -8.60
CA GLN A 43 -8.59 17.46 -9.73
C GLN A 43 -7.31 18.23 -9.43
N VAL A 44 -7.20 18.82 -8.23
CA VAL A 44 -6.13 19.74 -7.87
C VAL A 44 -5.63 19.47 -6.46
N PHE A 45 -4.32 19.28 -6.31
CA PHE A 45 -3.63 19.37 -5.02
C PHE A 45 -3.12 20.79 -4.81
N PHE A 46 -3.32 21.36 -3.63
CA PHE A 46 -2.83 22.70 -3.32
C PHE A 46 -1.70 22.67 -2.30
N GLU A 47 -0.66 23.47 -2.55
CA GLU A 47 0.43 23.68 -1.60
C GLU A 47 0.52 25.18 -1.30
N PHE A 48 0.21 25.56 -0.06
CA PHE A 48 0.16 26.96 0.35
C PHE A 48 1.44 27.37 1.06
N LYS A 49 1.89 28.60 0.78
CA LYS A 49 2.99 29.28 1.44
C LYS A 49 2.55 30.67 1.91
N ALA A 50 3.26 31.22 2.89
CA ALA A 50 2.92 32.51 3.49
C ALA A 50 3.68 33.69 2.89
N ASP A 51 4.95 33.48 2.52
CA ASP A 51 5.83 34.53 1.98
C ASP A 51 7.07 33.92 1.31
N LYS A 52 6.85 33.10 0.28
CA LYS A 52 7.92 32.51 -0.53
C LYS A 52 7.94 33.15 -1.91
N ASN A 53 9.15 33.45 -2.39
CA ASN A 53 9.37 34.03 -3.72
C ASN A 53 9.41 32.95 -4.80
N PHE A 54 8.35 32.83 -5.60
CA PHE A 54 8.20 31.86 -6.68
C PHE A 54 9.02 32.24 -7.92
N HIS A 55 9.44 33.50 -8.07
CA HIS A 55 10.42 33.88 -9.10
C HIS A 55 11.83 33.36 -8.78
N ASN A 56 12.12 32.94 -7.54
CA ASN A 56 13.33 32.20 -7.23
C ASN A 56 13.14 30.71 -7.59
N LEU A 57 13.83 30.25 -8.64
CA LEU A 57 13.69 28.88 -9.15
C LEU A 57 13.94 27.81 -8.09
N LYS A 58 14.92 28.00 -7.20
CA LYS A 58 15.20 27.05 -6.12
C LYS A 58 14.09 27.00 -5.08
N ALA A 59 13.51 28.15 -4.74
CA ALA A 59 12.35 28.20 -3.84
C ALA A 59 11.13 27.52 -4.47
N LEU A 60 10.83 27.80 -5.74
CA LEU A 60 9.76 27.15 -6.50
C LEU A 60 9.96 25.63 -6.58
N ALA A 61 11.16 25.18 -6.93
CA ALA A 61 11.52 23.75 -6.98
C ALA A 61 11.39 23.08 -5.60
N THR A 62 11.70 23.78 -4.51
CA THR A 62 11.54 23.26 -3.14
C THR A 62 10.06 23.04 -2.80
N ILE A 63 9.19 23.98 -3.17
CA ILE A 63 7.75 23.88 -2.92
C ILE A 63 7.13 22.80 -3.80
N LEU A 64 7.54 22.72 -5.08
CA LEU A 64 7.15 21.63 -5.97
C LEU A 64 7.58 20.27 -5.41
N ALA A 65 8.83 20.14 -4.95
CA ALA A 65 9.34 18.93 -4.30
C ALA A 65 8.46 18.54 -3.10
N GLN A 66 8.11 19.50 -2.23
CA GLN A 66 7.18 19.28 -1.12
C GLN A 66 5.84 18.69 -1.61
N SER A 67 5.23 19.26 -2.66
CA SER A 67 4.01 18.71 -3.26
C SER A 67 4.21 17.28 -3.78
N LEU A 68 5.35 16.97 -4.38
CA LEU A 68 5.63 15.64 -4.93
C LEU A 68 5.70 14.55 -3.85
N TYR A 69 6.07 14.85 -2.60
CA TYR A 69 5.96 13.90 -1.48
C TYR A 69 4.50 13.49 -1.24
N TYR A 70 3.58 14.46 -1.26
CA TYR A 70 2.15 14.17 -1.09
C TYR A 70 1.59 13.39 -2.28
N ILE A 71 2.01 13.73 -3.51
CA ILE A 71 1.63 12.98 -4.71
C ILE A 71 2.14 11.54 -4.65
N ARG A 72 3.38 11.32 -4.20
CA ARG A 72 3.92 9.98 -3.98
C ARG A 72 3.11 9.20 -2.94
N ARG A 73 2.78 9.83 -1.81
CA ARG A 73 1.91 9.22 -0.80
C ARG A 73 0.54 8.86 -1.37
N LEU A 74 -0.07 9.75 -2.16
CA LEU A 74 -1.33 9.46 -2.84
C LEU A 74 -1.20 8.26 -3.78
N LYS A 75 -0.07 8.12 -4.48
CA LYS A 75 0.17 7.01 -5.43
C LYS A 75 0.37 5.66 -4.75
N TYR A 76 1.17 5.61 -3.68
CA TYR A 76 1.65 4.34 -3.11
C TYR A 76 1.08 3.97 -1.74
N VAL A 77 0.51 4.93 -1.00
CA VAL A 77 0.08 4.72 0.39
C VAL A 77 -1.43 4.87 0.53
N GLU A 78 -1.98 6.00 0.09
CA GLU A 78 -3.42 6.23 0.14
C GLU A 78 -4.07 5.34 -0.91
N VAL A 79 -5.08 4.55 -0.55
CA VAL A 79 -5.67 3.58 -1.49
C VAL A 79 -6.79 4.25 -2.28
N GLU A 80 -7.72 4.90 -1.59
CA GLU A 80 -8.99 5.37 -2.16
C GLU A 80 -8.88 6.69 -2.94
N LYS A 81 -7.85 7.51 -2.67
CA LYS A 81 -7.74 8.86 -3.23
C LYS A 81 -7.04 8.87 -4.59
N ALA A 82 -7.65 9.47 -5.61
CA ALA A 82 -7.01 9.66 -6.92
C ALA A 82 -5.72 10.50 -6.83
N ILE A 83 -4.86 10.34 -7.83
CA ILE A 83 -3.76 11.29 -8.05
C ILE A 83 -4.35 12.50 -8.79
N PRO A 84 -4.21 13.72 -8.27
CA PRO A 84 -4.82 14.89 -8.88
C PRO A 84 -4.16 15.24 -10.20
N PHE A 85 -4.94 15.69 -11.18
CA PHE A 85 -4.45 16.06 -12.50
C PHE A 85 -3.51 17.27 -12.47
N PHE A 86 -3.73 18.19 -11.52
CA PHE A 86 -2.96 19.42 -11.38
C PHE A 86 -2.41 19.63 -9.98
N LEU A 87 -1.29 20.34 -9.91
CA LEU A 87 -0.75 20.94 -8.70
C LEU A 87 -0.95 22.45 -8.77
N CYS A 88 -1.43 23.04 -7.68
CA CYS A 88 -1.53 24.48 -7.51
C CYS A 88 -0.63 24.91 -6.34
N LEU A 89 0.48 25.56 -6.65
CA LEU A 89 1.33 26.16 -5.62
C LEU A 89 0.86 27.60 -5.45
N ALA A 90 0.61 28.03 -4.22
CA ALA A 90 0.06 29.36 -3.94
C ALA A 90 0.71 29.99 -2.72
N ASP A 91 1.09 31.26 -2.86
CA ASP A 91 1.59 32.13 -1.80
C ASP A 91 0.63 33.31 -1.59
N LYS A 92 0.94 34.26 -0.72
CA LYS A 92 0.09 35.45 -0.52
C LYS A 92 0.09 36.39 -1.73
N ASN A 93 1.12 36.36 -2.57
CA ASN A 93 1.28 37.29 -3.69
C ASN A 93 1.46 36.60 -5.04
N GLU A 94 1.83 35.32 -5.06
CA GLU A 94 2.18 34.55 -6.25
C GLU A 94 1.44 33.22 -6.29
N ALA A 95 1.14 32.70 -7.47
CA ALA A 95 0.62 31.35 -7.65
C ALA A 95 1.09 30.73 -8.96
N THR A 96 1.08 29.41 -9.04
CA THR A 96 1.30 28.68 -10.29
C THR A 96 0.49 27.39 -10.33
N ILE A 97 0.17 26.92 -11.55
CA ILE A 97 -0.57 25.68 -11.79
C ILE A 97 0.23 24.86 -12.80
N THR A 98 0.39 23.57 -12.52
CA THR A 98 1.07 22.63 -13.42
C THR A 98 0.36 21.29 -13.48
N GLU A 99 0.49 20.57 -14.59
CA GLU A 99 -0.01 19.21 -14.73
C GLU A 99 0.85 18.24 -13.91
N THR A 100 0.23 17.42 -13.05
CA THR A 100 0.93 16.48 -12.18
C THR A 100 1.75 15.46 -12.98
N ARG A 101 1.24 14.99 -14.12
CA ARG A 101 1.90 14.00 -14.98
C ARG A 101 3.26 14.43 -15.53
N LYS A 102 3.53 15.75 -15.60
CA LYS A 102 4.86 16.24 -16.02
C LYS A 102 5.96 15.83 -15.05
N TRP A 103 5.58 15.50 -13.81
CA TRP A 103 6.50 15.22 -12.73
C TRP A 103 6.57 13.72 -12.38
N THR A 104 5.94 12.84 -13.17
CA THR A 104 5.86 11.40 -12.90
C THR A 104 7.21 10.77 -12.63
N THR A 105 8.21 11.07 -13.46
CA THR A 105 9.57 10.56 -13.32
C THR A 105 10.25 10.96 -12.00
N TYR A 106 9.75 11.99 -11.32
CA TYR A 106 10.28 12.43 -10.04
C TYR A 106 9.61 11.69 -8.88
N TYR A 107 8.27 11.73 -8.77
CA TYR A 107 7.58 11.13 -7.62
C TYR A 107 7.50 9.59 -7.65
N THR A 108 7.80 8.94 -8.79
CA THR A 108 7.93 7.48 -8.88
C THR A 108 9.37 6.97 -8.69
N ASN A 109 10.35 7.85 -8.59
CA ASN A 109 11.76 7.45 -8.48
C ASN A 109 12.16 7.14 -7.04
N ASP A 110 12.54 5.90 -6.79
CA ASP A 110 12.96 5.40 -5.47
C ASP A 110 14.37 5.86 -5.05
N ALA A 111 15.10 6.60 -5.90
CA ALA A 111 16.43 7.11 -5.56
C ALA A 111 16.40 8.27 -4.54
N TYR A 112 15.26 8.94 -4.36
CA TYR A 112 15.11 10.05 -3.43
C TYR A 112 14.74 9.56 -2.02
N ASP A 113 15.15 10.30 -0.99
CA ASP A 113 14.82 10.00 0.41
C ASP A 113 13.40 10.46 0.77
N TRP A 114 12.42 9.58 0.54
CA TRP A 114 11.01 9.84 0.78
C TRP A 114 10.58 9.78 2.26
N GLU A 115 11.45 9.35 3.16
CA GLU A 115 11.17 9.28 4.61
C GLU A 115 11.34 10.64 5.29
N ARG A 116 11.96 11.61 4.61
CA ARG A 116 12.06 13.00 5.09
C ARG A 116 10.68 13.64 5.18
N PRO A 117 10.47 14.57 6.13
CA PRO A 117 9.22 15.31 6.17
C PRO A 117 9.05 16.14 4.89
N PRO A 118 7.84 16.23 4.29
CA PRO A 118 7.60 17.00 3.08
C PRO A 118 8.04 18.47 3.17
N SER A 119 8.01 19.07 4.36
CA SER A 119 8.49 20.44 4.61
C SER A 119 10.01 20.61 4.52
N LYS A 120 10.77 19.50 4.47
CA LYS A 120 12.22 19.46 4.24
C LYS A 120 12.55 18.36 3.21
N PRO A 121 12.13 18.55 1.94
CA PRO A 121 12.32 17.54 0.90
C PRO A 121 13.79 17.13 0.76
N ASP A 122 14.00 15.97 0.15
CA ASP A 122 15.31 15.48 -0.22
C ASP A 122 16.07 16.52 -1.08
N PRO A 123 17.29 16.93 -0.67
CA PRO A 123 18.07 17.89 -1.44
C PRO A 123 18.36 17.46 -2.88
N MET A 124 18.53 16.15 -3.14
CA MET A 124 18.79 15.67 -4.50
C MET A 124 17.57 15.86 -5.41
N LEU A 125 16.35 15.58 -4.91
CA LEU A 125 15.12 15.91 -5.63
C LEU A 125 15.02 17.40 -5.98
N ILE A 126 15.30 18.30 -5.03
CA ILE A 126 15.28 19.74 -5.26
C ILE A 126 16.28 20.12 -6.36
N ASP A 127 17.50 19.60 -6.28
CA ASP A 127 18.57 19.90 -7.23
C ASP A 127 18.25 19.42 -8.65
N HIS A 128 17.57 18.28 -8.78
CA HIS A 128 17.08 17.80 -10.07
C HIS A 128 15.93 18.66 -10.62
N LEU A 129 14.97 19.05 -9.78
CA LEU A 129 13.88 19.95 -10.20
C LEU A 129 14.36 21.35 -10.57
N VAL A 130 15.45 21.85 -9.97
CA VAL A 130 16.08 23.11 -10.41
C VAL A 130 16.67 22.99 -11.82
N LYS A 131 17.16 21.80 -12.19
CA LYS A 131 17.75 21.52 -13.51
C LYS A 131 16.71 21.13 -14.56
N GLU A 132 15.47 20.84 -14.14
CA GLU A 132 14.36 20.47 -15.00
C GLU A 132 13.84 21.67 -15.80
N PRO A 133 13.97 21.68 -17.14
CA PRO A 133 13.51 22.79 -17.96
C PRO A 133 12.03 23.14 -17.77
N GLU A 134 11.16 22.16 -17.51
CA GLU A 134 9.73 22.42 -17.30
C GLU A 134 9.46 23.24 -16.03
N THR A 135 10.32 23.14 -14.99
CA THR A 135 10.17 23.95 -13.77
C THR A 135 10.40 25.43 -14.06
N GLY A 136 11.38 25.77 -14.90
CA GLY A 136 11.65 27.14 -15.33
C GLY A 136 10.59 27.73 -16.28
N LYS A 137 9.78 26.89 -16.93
CA LYS A 137 8.69 27.32 -17.83
C LYS A 137 7.36 27.55 -17.10
N LEU A 138 7.29 27.25 -15.80
CA LEU A 138 6.07 27.47 -15.02
C LEU A 138 5.69 28.95 -15.02
N HIS A 139 4.46 29.24 -15.43
CA HIS A 139 3.96 30.60 -15.39
C HIS A 139 3.59 30.98 -13.96
N ILE A 140 4.20 32.05 -13.47
CA ILE A 140 3.95 32.61 -12.13
C ILE A 140 2.99 33.78 -12.29
N TYR A 141 1.81 33.65 -11.67
CA TYR A 141 0.79 34.69 -11.65
C TYR A 141 0.95 35.57 -10.41
N SER A 142 0.94 36.89 -10.58
CA SER A 142 0.82 37.86 -9.51
C SER A 142 -0.64 37.95 -9.06
N VAL A 143 -1.01 37.31 -7.96
CA VAL A 143 -2.42 37.27 -7.49
C VAL A 143 -2.89 38.60 -6.87
N THR A 144 -1.96 39.54 -6.66
CA THR A 144 -2.23 40.92 -6.22
C THR A 144 -2.65 41.86 -7.36
N LYS A 145 -2.40 41.49 -8.62
CA LYS A 145 -2.79 42.28 -9.79
C LYS A 145 -4.05 41.71 -10.40
N LYS A 146 -5.08 42.54 -10.59
CA LYS A 146 -6.41 42.10 -11.03
C LYS A 146 -6.40 41.26 -12.32
N GLN A 147 -5.69 41.71 -13.35
CA GLN A 147 -5.65 41.01 -14.65
C GLN A 147 -4.97 39.64 -14.55
N GLU A 148 -3.84 39.54 -13.85
CA GLU A 148 -3.13 38.27 -13.65
C GLU A 148 -3.92 37.34 -12.73
N GLN A 149 -4.59 37.87 -11.71
CA GLN A 149 -5.48 37.11 -10.83
C GLN A 149 -6.72 36.57 -11.56
N GLU A 150 -7.32 37.34 -12.47
CA GLU A 150 -8.43 36.88 -13.32
C GLU A 150 -7.97 35.75 -14.27
N ALA A 151 -6.76 35.85 -14.83
CA ALA A 151 -6.17 34.78 -15.65
C ALA A 151 -5.90 33.51 -14.82
N PHE A 152 -5.30 33.66 -13.63
CA PHE A 152 -5.10 32.55 -12.69
C PHE A 152 -6.43 31.90 -12.32
N LYS A 153 -7.43 32.70 -11.95
CA LYS A 153 -8.77 32.21 -11.59
C LYS A 153 -9.37 31.38 -12.72
N LYS A 154 -9.31 31.87 -13.96
CA LYS A 154 -9.83 31.14 -15.13
C LYS A 154 -9.14 29.78 -15.29
N ASN A 155 -7.82 29.75 -15.14
CA ASN A 155 -7.06 28.51 -15.29
C ASN A 155 -7.28 27.54 -14.13
N LEU A 156 -7.47 28.05 -12.90
CA LEU A 156 -7.84 27.24 -11.76
C LEU A 156 -9.26 26.68 -11.89
N ASP A 157 -10.22 27.47 -12.35
CA ASP A 157 -11.60 27.03 -12.59
C ASP A 157 -11.64 25.90 -13.64
N ASN A 158 -10.81 26.01 -14.70
CA ASN A 158 -10.63 24.96 -15.71
C ASN A 158 -9.97 23.70 -15.13
N ALA A 159 -8.98 23.86 -14.26
CA ALA A 159 -8.30 22.74 -13.59
C ALA A 159 -9.26 21.98 -12.64
N LEU A 160 -10.12 22.71 -11.92
CA LEU A 160 -11.11 22.14 -11.00
C LEU A 160 -12.32 21.49 -11.72
N ASN A 161 -12.66 21.94 -12.93
CA ASN A 161 -13.79 21.45 -13.70
C ASN A 161 -13.37 21.10 -15.14
N PRO A 162 -12.49 20.11 -15.34
CA PRO A 162 -12.00 19.76 -16.66
C PRO A 162 -13.17 19.27 -17.53
N GLN A 163 -13.48 20.01 -18.62
CA GLN A 163 -14.56 19.67 -19.57
C GLN A 163 -14.30 18.36 -20.31
N MET A 164 -13.02 17.99 -20.44
CA MET A 164 -12.61 16.65 -20.87
C MET A 164 -11.73 16.07 -19.76
N ILE A 165 -12.28 15.10 -19.01
CA ILE A 165 -11.47 14.15 -18.24
C ILE A 165 -10.83 13.24 -19.28
N MET A 166 -9.87 13.77 -20.03
CA MET A 166 -9.09 12.93 -20.93
C MET A 166 -8.27 11.98 -20.07
N ASP A 167 -8.12 10.75 -20.53
CA ASP A 167 -7.53 9.56 -19.89
C ASP A 167 -6.01 9.69 -19.61
N PHE A 168 -5.55 10.89 -19.27
CA PHE A 168 -4.14 11.31 -19.16
C PHE A 168 -3.70 11.58 -17.71
N GLY A 169 -4.56 11.29 -16.73
CA GLY A 169 -4.17 11.33 -15.31
C GLY A 169 -3.27 10.15 -14.99
N ASP A 170 -2.27 10.37 -14.14
CA ASP A 170 -1.50 9.26 -13.57
C ASP A 170 -2.42 8.44 -12.65
N LYS A 171 -2.34 7.11 -12.76
CA LYS A 171 -3.15 6.19 -11.95
C LYS A 171 -2.24 5.27 -11.14
N LYS A 172 -2.85 4.51 -10.24
CA LYS A 172 -2.15 3.57 -9.38
C LYS A 172 -2.09 2.20 -10.03
N ILE A 173 -0.91 1.60 -10.00
CA ILE A 173 -0.72 0.23 -10.46
C ILE A 173 -1.20 -0.72 -9.37
N ILE A 174 -2.11 -1.63 -9.72
CA ILE A 174 -2.52 -2.73 -8.84
C ILE A 174 -1.44 -3.82 -8.92
N ASN A 175 -0.97 -4.29 -7.77
CA ASN A 175 0.07 -5.30 -7.66
C ASN A 175 -0.15 -6.23 -6.46
N GLU A 176 0.70 -7.24 -6.33
CA GLU A 176 0.65 -8.24 -5.26
C GLU A 176 0.80 -7.71 -3.83
N GLU A 177 1.26 -6.48 -3.66
CA GLU A 177 1.45 -5.84 -2.35
C GLU A 177 0.24 -5.00 -1.94
N ASN A 178 -0.47 -4.40 -2.90
CA ASN A 178 -1.59 -3.49 -2.62
C ASN A 178 -2.98 -4.07 -2.95
N PHE A 179 -3.07 -5.18 -3.69
CA PHE A 179 -4.35 -5.67 -4.23
C PHE A 179 -5.43 -5.90 -3.17
N GLU A 180 -5.06 -6.24 -1.93
CA GLU A 180 -6.04 -6.49 -0.86
C GLU A 180 -6.78 -5.22 -0.50
N ALA A 181 -6.05 -4.12 -0.31
CA ALA A 181 -6.66 -2.83 -0.02
C ALA A 181 -7.46 -2.32 -1.22
N VAL A 182 -6.96 -2.56 -2.44
CA VAL A 182 -7.70 -2.27 -3.67
C VAL A 182 -8.99 -3.10 -3.77
N PHE A 183 -8.95 -4.37 -3.35
CA PHE A 183 -10.12 -5.25 -3.31
C PHE A 183 -11.14 -4.78 -2.28
N GLU A 184 -10.71 -4.36 -1.08
CA GLU A 184 -11.62 -3.76 -0.09
C GLU A 184 -12.28 -2.50 -0.65
N HIS A 185 -11.52 -1.60 -1.27
CA HIS A 185 -12.07 -0.42 -1.92
C HIS A 185 -13.01 -0.77 -3.10
N TRP A 186 -12.66 -1.78 -3.90
CA TRP A 186 -13.53 -2.28 -4.97
C TRP A 186 -14.85 -2.83 -4.39
N LYS A 187 -14.80 -3.55 -3.26
CA LYS A 187 -15.99 -4.07 -2.59
C LYS A 187 -16.90 -2.98 -2.05
N THR A 188 -16.37 -1.83 -1.62
CA THR A 188 -17.20 -0.72 -1.15
C THR A 188 -17.82 0.05 -2.31
N VAL A 189 -17.10 0.21 -3.42
CA VAL A 189 -17.55 1.01 -4.58
C VAL A 189 -18.37 0.20 -5.58
N ILE A 190 -17.84 -0.93 -6.05
CA ILE A 190 -18.45 -1.76 -7.10
C ILE A 190 -19.19 -2.97 -6.51
N GLY A 191 -18.68 -3.52 -5.40
CA GLY A 191 -19.25 -4.68 -4.72
C GLY A 191 -20.77 -4.64 -4.45
N PRO A 192 -21.39 -3.50 -4.07
CA PRO A 192 -22.84 -3.45 -3.84
C PRO A 192 -23.69 -3.76 -5.07
N TYR A 193 -23.11 -3.65 -6.27
CA TYR A 193 -23.77 -3.95 -7.54
C TYR A 193 -23.64 -5.41 -7.98
N ILE A 194 -22.83 -6.21 -7.27
CA ILE A 194 -22.55 -7.60 -7.64
C ILE A 194 -23.57 -8.52 -6.98
N VAL A 195 -24.50 -9.02 -7.78
CA VAL A 195 -25.59 -9.89 -7.31
C VAL A 195 -25.60 -11.22 -8.06
N ASN A 196 -26.07 -12.28 -7.41
CA ASN A 196 -26.41 -13.58 -8.02
C ASN A 196 -25.33 -14.15 -8.97
N GLY A 197 -24.14 -14.50 -8.46
CA GLY A 197 -23.09 -15.15 -9.24
C GLY A 197 -21.92 -15.66 -8.40
N TYR A 198 -20.71 -15.57 -8.95
CA TYR A 198 -19.48 -15.96 -8.26
C TYR A 198 -19.21 -15.12 -7.01
N LYS A 199 -18.26 -15.57 -6.18
CA LYS A 199 -17.76 -14.77 -5.05
C LYS A 199 -17.22 -13.41 -5.55
N PRO A 200 -17.32 -12.33 -4.75
CA PRO A 200 -16.81 -11.01 -5.13
C PRO A 200 -15.33 -10.98 -5.55
N SER A 201 -14.50 -11.87 -4.98
CA SER A 201 -13.11 -12.04 -5.38
C SER A 201 -12.95 -12.39 -6.86
N PHE A 202 -13.75 -13.32 -7.39
CA PHE A 202 -13.69 -13.67 -8.81
C PHE A 202 -14.11 -12.51 -9.73
N TYR A 203 -15.10 -11.72 -9.31
CA TYR A 203 -15.50 -10.52 -10.04
C TYR A 203 -14.39 -9.47 -10.01
N PHE A 204 -13.74 -9.26 -8.87
CA PHE A 204 -12.59 -8.37 -8.76
C PHE A 204 -11.44 -8.81 -9.66
N LEU A 205 -11.06 -10.09 -9.61
CA LEU A 205 -9.98 -10.65 -10.43
C LEU A 205 -10.27 -10.51 -11.94
N ALA A 206 -11.52 -10.74 -12.36
CA ALA A 206 -11.93 -10.46 -13.73
C ALA A 206 -11.90 -8.95 -14.01
N ASN A 207 -12.34 -8.10 -13.07
CA ASN A 207 -12.42 -6.67 -13.30
C ASN A 207 -11.05 -6.02 -13.49
N ILE A 208 -10.02 -6.47 -12.78
CA ILE A 208 -8.68 -5.89 -12.90
C ILE A 208 -8.00 -6.19 -14.24
N GLN A 209 -8.56 -7.08 -15.05
CA GLN A 209 -8.07 -7.47 -16.37
C GLN A 209 -8.93 -6.83 -17.46
N ARG A 210 -8.36 -5.92 -18.25
CA ARG A 210 -9.13 -5.12 -19.22
C ARG A 210 -9.86 -5.97 -20.27
N ASP A 211 -9.24 -7.06 -20.70
CA ASP A 211 -9.75 -8.00 -21.70
C ASP A 211 -10.89 -8.91 -21.18
N LYS A 212 -11.01 -9.04 -19.86
CA LYS A 212 -12.08 -9.82 -19.21
C LYS A 212 -13.36 -9.02 -18.95
N VAL A 213 -13.40 -7.74 -19.33
CA VAL A 213 -14.56 -6.87 -19.12
C VAL A 213 -15.05 -6.15 -20.38
N ILE A 214 -16.38 -6.10 -20.51
CA ILE A 214 -17.06 -5.28 -21.52
C ILE A 214 -17.94 -4.26 -20.80
N ILE A 215 -17.72 -2.98 -21.05
CA ILE A 215 -18.43 -1.87 -20.39
C ILE A 215 -19.43 -1.27 -21.38
N ASP A 216 -20.71 -1.41 -21.07
CA ASP A 216 -21.81 -0.77 -21.79
C ASP A 216 -22.33 0.40 -20.95
N LYS A 217 -21.71 1.58 -21.16
CA LYS A 217 -22.07 2.81 -20.45
C LYS A 217 -23.52 3.24 -20.71
N GLY A 218 -24.03 3.01 -21.93
CA GLY A 218 -25.38 3.40 -22.32
C GLY A 218 -26.46 2.68 -21.51
N ASN A 219 -26.22 1.42 -21.17
CA ASN A 219 -27.15 0.62 -20.38
C ASN A 219 -26.73 0.43 -18.91
N SER A 220 -25.63 1.07 -18.47
CA SER A 220 -25.05 0.91 -17.13
C SER A 220 -24.80 -0.56 -16.78
N ARG A 221 -24.15 -1.28 -17.71
CA ARG A 221 -23.86 -2.71 -17.58
C ARG A 221 -22.37 -2.98 -17.73
N VAL A 222 -21.88 -3.92 -16.94
CA VAL A 222 -20.53 -4.47 -17.07
C VAL A 222 -20.66 -5.98 -17.20
N VAL A 223 -20.09 -6.54 -18.27
CA VAL A 223 -19.99 -7.98 -18.48
C VAL A 223 -18.61 -8.41 -17.99
N PHE A 224 -18.57 -9.40 -17.10
CA PHE A 224 -17.36 -10.01 -16.58
C PHE A 224 -17.22 -11.41 -17.15
N THR A 225 -16.05 -11.73 -17.70
CA THR A 225 -15.70 -13.08 -18.16
C THR A 225 -14.72 -13.72 -17.19
N PHE A 226 -15.02 -14.94 -16.73
CA PHE A 226 -14.24 -15.65 -15.72
C PHE A 226 -13.31 -16.71 -16.35
N GLU A 227 -12.46 -17.32 -15.53
CA GLU A 227 -11.49 -18.33 -15.98
C GLU A 227 -12.13 -19.59 -16.57
N ASP A 228 -13.34 -19.95 -16.11
CA ASP A 228 -14.13 -21.05 -16.67
C ASP A 228 -14.83 -20.69 -18.01
N LYS A 229 -14.53 -19.50 -18.55
CA LYS A 229 -15.10 -18.92 -19.77
C LYS A 229 -16.60 -18.57 -19.68
N ASN A 230 -17.23 -18.74 -18.52
CA ASN A 230 -18.56 -18.21 -18.29
C ASN A 230 -18.50 -16.68 -18.19
N SER A 231 -19.62 -16.03 -18.45
CA SER A 231 -19.75 -14.58 -18.29
C SER A 231 -20.99 -14.23 -17.48
N LYS A 232 -20.90 -13.14 -16.71
CA LYS A 232 -22.02 -12.56 -15.95
C LYS A 232 -22.10 -11.07 -16.20
N THR A 233 -23.33 -10.59 -16.39
CA THR A 233 -23.61 -9.16 -16.56
C THR A 233 -24.13 -8.60 -15.26
N GLN A 234 -23.52 -7.52 -14.77
CA GLN A 234 -23.98 -6.77 -13.60
C GLN A 234 -24.42 -5.37 -14.01
N LYS A 235 -25.46 -4.86 -13.37
CA LYS A 235 -25.92 -3.48 -13.54
C LYS A 235 -25.19 -2.61 -12.53
N VAL A 236 -24.22 -1.84 -13.01
CA VAL A 236 -23.33 -1.01 -12.16
C VAL A 236 -23.57 0.45 -12.48
N LEU A 237 -23.61 1.31 -11.46
CA LEU A 237 -23.68 2.75 -11.70
C LEU A 237 -22.37 3.23 -12.33
N MET A 238 -22.43 3.79 -13.54
CA MET A 238 -21.21 4.20 -14.27
C MET A 238 -20.41 5.29 -13.56
N LYS A 239 -21.06 6.14 -12.75
CA LYS A 239 -20.35 7.12 -11.92
C LYS A 239 -19.39 6.43 -10.94
N ASP A 240 -19.82 5.35 -10.30
CA ASP A 240 -19.01 4.64 -9.30
C ASP A 240 -17.94 3.77 -9.97
N TYR A 241 -18.28 3.18 -11.12
CA TYR A 241 -17.33 2.45 -11.94
C TYR A 241 -16.22 3.38 -12.48
N ASP A 242 -16.59 4.53 -13.04
CA ASP A 242 -15.66 5.55 -13.51
C ASP A 242 -14.85 6.14 -12.35
N TYR A 243 -15.44 6.29 -11.15
CA TYR A 243 -14.72 6.69 -9.94
C TYR A 243 -13.61 5.69 -9.59
N PHE A 244 -13.93 4.40 -9.49
CA PHE A 244 -12.92 3.37 -9.20
C PHE A 244 -11.78 3.38 -10.24
N TRP A 245 -12.13 3.39 -11.53
CA TRP A 245 -11.16 3.37 -12.63
C TRP A 245 -10.48 4.71 -12.91
N SER A 246 -10.88 5.79 -12.23
CA SER A 246 -10.11 7.04 -12.18
C SER A 246 -8.89 6.95 -11.25
N VAL A 247 -8.87 5.96 -10.35
CA VAL A 247 -7.81 5.78 -9.34
C VAL A 247 -6.77 4.76 -9.80
N TYR A 248 -7.19 3.69 -10.49
CA TYR A 248 -6.32 2.53 -10.79
C TYR A 248 -6.17 2.27 -12.29
N ASP A 249 -5.02 1.73 -12.66
CA ASP A 249 -4.79 1.10 -13.95
C ASP A 249 -5.21 -0.39 -13.91
N TYR A 250 -5.58 -0.91 -15.09
CA TYR A 250 -5.76 -2.34 -15.27
C TYR A 250 -4.42 -3.07 -15.11
N VAL A 251 -4.46 -4.31 -14.63
CA VAL A 251 -3.28 -5.17 -14.56
C VAL A 251 -3.11 -5.85 -15.90
N GLU A 252 -2.01 -5.53 -16.59
CA GLU A 252 -1.68 -6.13 -17.89
C GLU A 252 -0.66 -7.29 -17.77
N ASN A 253 0.13 -7.31 -16.68
CA ASN A 253 1.15 -8.32 -16.47
C ASN A 253 0.53 -9.63 -15.95
N ALA A 254 0.72 -10.72 -16.71
CA ALA A 254 0.18 -12.04 -16.38
C ALA A 254 0.75 -12.64 -15.08
N GLU A 255 2.03 -12.41 -14.77
CA GLU A 255 2.65 -12.86 -13.51
C GLU A 255 1.99 -12.17 -12.31
N THR A 256 1.77 -10.84 -12.39
CA THR A 256 1.04 -10.09 -11.36
C THR A 256 -0.38 -10.60 -11.18
N ILE A 257 -1.10 -10.90 -12.28
CA ILE A 257 -2.46 -11.48 -12.22
C ILE A 257 -2.43 -12.84 -11.52
N ASN A 258 -1.47 -13.71 -11.88
CA ASN A 258 -1.32 -15.03 -11.27
C ASN A 258 -0.97 -14.94 -9.78
N GLY A 259 -0.09 -14.01 -9.42
CA GLY A 259 0.27 -13.71 -8.03
C GLY A 259 -0.95 -13.26 -7.24
N ILE A 260 -1.69 -12.25 -7.75
CA ILE A 260 -2.93 -11.77 -7.13
C ILE A 260 -3.95 -12.91 -6.99
N HIS A 261 -4.17 -13.72 -8.04
CA HIS A 261 -5.11 -14.84 -8.00
C HIS A 261 -4.78 -15.84 -6.89
N ALA A 262 -3.51 -16.27 -6.81
CA ALA A 262 -3.04 -17.20 -5.78
C ALA A 262 -3.24 -16.65 -4.36
N LYS A 263 -3.08 -15.33 -4.17
CA LYS A 263 -3.29 -14.68 -2.87
C LYS A 263 -4.77 -14.45 -2.55
N LEU A 264 -5.57 -14.11 -3.55
CA LEU A 264 -7.00 -13.84 -3.41
C LEU A 264 -7.77 -15.08 -2.94
N ASP A 265 -7.38 -16.27 -3.40
CA ASP A 265 -7.92 -17.54 -2.88
C ASP A 265 -7.75 -17.64 -1.36
N ARG A 266 -6.63 -17.17 -0.81
CA ARG A 266 -6.30 -17.17 0.62
C ARG A 266 -7.17 -16.21 1.44
N LEU A 267 -7.47 -15.02 0.91
CA LEU A 267 -8.30 -14.01 1.58
C LEU A 267 -9.73 -14.47 1.82
N THR A 268 -10.27 -15.27 0.89
CA THR A 268 -11.61 -15.85 1.04
C THR A 268 -11.73 -16.78 2.26
N ASP A 269 -10.64 -17.45 2.63
CA ASP A 269 -10.58 -18.36 3.78
C ASP A 269 -10.26 -17.60 5.09
N GLU A 270 -9.50 -16.50 5.05
CA GLU A 270 -9.15 -15.71 6.24
C GLU A 270 -10.32 -14.90 6.85
N SER A 271 -11.27 -14.42 6.03
CA SER A 271 -12.40 -13.63 6.53
C SER A 271 -13.31 -14.43 7.47
N GLN A 272 -13.40 -15.76 7.27
CA GLN A 272 -14.06 -16.69 8.19
C GLN A 272 -13.26 -16.90 9.49
N ARG A 273 -11.92 -16.86 9.43
CA ARG A 273 -11.04 -17.11 10.60
C ARG A 273 -10.88 -15.91 11.52
N ARG A 274 -10.90 -14.68 10.99
CA ARG A 274 -10.93 -13.45 11.82
C ARG A 274 -12.19 -13.35 12.70
N PHE A 275 -13.25 -14.08 12.35
CA PHE A 275 -14.47 -14.20 13.14
C PHE A 275 -14.28 -15.09 14.39
N GLU A 276 -13.22 -15.91 14.43
CA GLU A 276 -12.97 -16.92 15.47
C GLU A 276 -12.07 -16.44 16.63
N GLY A 277 -11.56 -15.19 16.56
CA GLY A 277 -10.94 -14.52 17.71
C GLY A 277 -9.46 -14.83 17.98
N GLU A 278 -8.73 -15.41 17.03
CA GLU A 278 -7.28 -15.62 17.15
C GLU A 278 -6.49 -14.33 16.92
N PHE A 279 -5.53 -14.03 17.82
CA PHE A 279 -4.65 -12.86 17.72
C PHE A 279 -3.55 -13.11 16.69
N TYR A 280 -3.81 -12.80 15.42
CA TYR A 280 -2.79 -12.91 14.37
C TYR A 280 -1.96 -11.63 14.23
N THR A 281 -0.71 -11.78 13.76
CA THR A 281 0.10 -10.64 13.32
C THR A 281 -0.57 -9.94 12.13
N PRO A 282 -0.89 -8.64 12.22
CA PRO A 282 -1.40 -7.90 11.07
C PRO A 282 -0.39 -7.89 9.90
N LEU A 283 -0.86 -8.17 8.68
CA LEU A 283 -0.03 -8.31 7.48
C LEU A 283 0.94 -7.14 7.24
N ARG A 284 0.52 -5.91 7.56
CA ARG A 284 1.37 -4.70 7.46
C ARG A 284 2.70 -4.79 8.23
N PHE A 285 2.72 -5.50 9.36
CA PHE A 285 3.94 -5.67 10.14
C PHE A 285 4.87 -6.67 9.47
N GLY A 286 4.32 -7.74 8.91
CA GLY A 286 5.11 -8.71 8.15
C GLY A 286 5.70 -8.08 6.88
N GLN A 287 4.90 -7.27 6.16
CA GLN A 287 5.37 -6.50 5.02
C GLN A 287 6.51 -5.54 5.39
N LYS A 288 6.40 -4.81 6.51
CA LYS A 288 7.46 -3.90 6.96
C LYS A 288 8.73 -4.63 7.38
N ALA A 289 8.62 -5.82 7.99
CA ALA A 289 9.78 -6.65 8.31
C ALA A 289 10.54 -7.08 7.05
N ILE A 290 9.83 -7.57 6.03
CA ILE A 290 10.42 -7.97 4.74
C ILE A 290 11.06 -6.77 4.03
N HIS A 291 10.46 -5.58 4.12
CA HIS A 291 11.07 -4.34 3.62
C HIS A 291 12.43 -4.08 4.28
N TYR A 292 12.54 -4.16 5.61
CA TYR A 292 13.83 -4.02 6.30
C TYR A 292 14.83 -5.11 5.93
N TRP A 293 14.38 -6.34 5.67
CA TRP A 293 15.28 -7.37 5.18
C TRP A 293 15.89 -7.01 3.84
N ASN A 294 15.13 -6.42 2.92
CA ASN A 294 15.65 -5.99 1.62
C ASN A 294 16.66 -4.83 1.73
N GLU A 295 16.55 -3.99 2.77
CA GLU A 295 17.54 -2.94 3.06
C GLU A 295 18.85 -3.52 3.63
N VAL A 296 18.76 -4.57 4.45
CA VAL A 296 19.91 -5.16 5.17
C VAL A 296 20.60 -6.27 4.38
N LEU A 297 19.85 -7.12 3.68
CA LEU A 297 20.32 -8.33 2.99
C LEU A 297 20.48 -8.16 1.48
N GLU A 298 20.24 -6.95 0.97
CA GLU A 298 20.12 -6.61 -0.45
C GLU A 298 18.85 -7.14 -1.14
N LYS A 299 18.46 -6.49 -2.24
CA LYS A 299 17.29 -6.91 -3.04
C LYS A 299 17.52 -8.31 -3.61
N ASN A 300 16.47 -9.13 -3.59
CA ASN A 300 16.49 -10.52 -4.08
C ASN A 300 17.45 -11.46 -3.33
N TRP A 301 17.71 -11.22 -2.04
CA TRP A 301 18.58 -12.04 -1.19
C TRP A 301 18.36 -13.56 -1.35
N TYR A 302 17.11 -13.99 -1.55
CA TYR A 302 16.70 -15.39 -1.72
C TYR A 302 17.28 -16.05 -2.98
N LYS A 303 17.63 -15.30 -4.02
CA LYS A 303 18.21 -15.85 -5.26
C LYS A 303 19.62 -16.41 -5.05
N SER A 304 20.33 -15.96 -4.01
CA SER A 304 21.66 -16.47 -3.66
C SER A 304 21.64 -17.93 -3.19
N GLY A 305 20.50 -18.41 -2.68
CA GLY A 305 20.38 -19.73 -2.05
C GLY A 305 21.07 -19.85 -0.67
N LYS A 306 21.70 -18.77 -0.18
CA LYS A 306 22.44 -18.75 1.10
C LYS A 306 21.55 -18.71 2.33
N PHE A 307 20.33 -18.19 2.18
CA PHE A 307 19.46 -17.90 3.31
C PHE A 307 18.42 -18.99 3.52
N ARG A 308 18.06 -19.23 4.78
CA ARG A 308 16.89 -20.01 5.18
C ARG A 308 16.05 -19.21 6.17
N ILE A 309 14.74 -19.38 6.09
CA ILE A 309 13.80 -18.76 7.03
C ILE A 309 13.21 -19.86 7.90
N TRP A 310 13.14 -19.62 9.20
CA TRP A 310 12.35 -20.45 10.11
C TRP A 310 11.43 -19.59 10.94
N ASP A 311 10.12 -19.79 10.77
CA ASP A 311 9.10 -19.37 11.72
C ASP A 311 8.71 -20.57 12.58
N MET A 312 9.03 -20.48 13.87
CA MET A 312 8.79 -21.55 14.84
C MET A 312 7.35 -21.53 15.40
N ALA A 313 6.61 -20.44 15.17
CA ALA A 313 5.27 -20.19 15.69
C ALA A 313 4.39 -19.57 14.61
N ALA A 314 4.35 -20.22 13.44
CA ALA A 314 3.81 -19.64 12.22
C ALA A 314 2.29 -19.42 12.23
N GLY A 315 1.55 -20.18 13.05
CA GLY A 315 0.09 -20.20 13.00
C GLY A 315 -0.39 -20.46 11.58
N THR A 316 -1.07 -19.49 10.97
CA THR A 316 -1.55 -19.54 9.59
C THR A 316 -0.63 -18.89 8.55
N GLY A 317 0.53 -18.36 8.96
CA GLY A 317 1.59 -17.85 8.07
C GLY A 317 1.47 -16.38 7.67
N ASN A 318 0.90 -15.54 8.55
CA ASN A 318 0.69 -14.12 8.26
C ASN A 318 2.00 -13.33 8.13
N LEU A 319 3.06 -13.75 8.84
CA LEU A 319 4.38 -13.12 8.75
C LEU A 319 4.97 -13.32 7.34
N GLU A 320 4.84 -14.54 6.81
CA GLU A 320 5.41 -15.02 5.55
C GLU A 320 4.60 -14.61 4.34
N TYR A 321 3.39 -14.11 4.54
CA TYR A 321 2.38 -13.90 3.50
C TYR A 321 2.88 -13.08 2.29
N HIS A 322 3.75 -12.09 2.54
CA HIS A 322 4.33 -11.20 1.54
C HIS A 322 5.71 -11.64 1.04
N LEU A 323 6.21 -12.81 1.45
CA LEU A 323 7.44 -13.36 0.90
C LEU A 323 7.24 -13.73 -0.58
N PRO A 324 8.27 -13.55 -1.42
CA PRO A 324 8.22 -13.98 -2.80
C PRO A 324 8.12 -15.51 -2.86
N ALA A 325 7.28 -16.03 -3.77
CA ALA A 325 7.01 -17.46 -3.87
C ALA A 325 8.29 -18.29 -4.14
N GLU A 326 9.30 -17.74 -4.82
CA GLU A 326 10.56 -18.46 -5.05
C GLU A 326 11.37 -18.68 -3.77
N ALA A 327 11.09 -17.94 -2.70
CA ALA A 327 11.72 -18.13 -1.39
C ALA A 327 11.11 -19.31 -0.61
N TYR A 328 9.93 -19.81 -0.98
CA TYR A 328 9.23 -20.83 -0.19
C TYR A 328 10.01 -22.14 -0.03
N LYS A 329 10.83 -22.53 -1.02
CA LYS A 329 11.71 -23.71 -0.92
C LYS A 329 12.77 -23.62 0.19
N TYR A 330 13.01 -22.40 0.68
CA TYR A 330 13.95 -22.07 1.77
C TYR A 330 13.24 -21.81 3.10
N LEU A 331 11.91 -21.99 3.15
CA LEU A 331 11.06 -21.66 4.28
C LEU A 331 10.72 -22.91 5.09
N TYR A 332 10.94 -22.81 6.40
CA TYR A 332 10.50 -23.75 7.41
C TYR A 332 9.44 -23.08 8.27
N MET A 333 8.28 -23.71 8.39
CA MET A 333 7.17 -23.18 9.19
C MET A 333 6.68 -24.26 10.14
N SER A 334 6.79 -24.00 11.43
CA SER A 334 6.22 -24.88 12.44
C SER A 334 5.13 -24.20 13.24
N THR A 335 4.19 -25.01 13.69
CA THR A 335 3.10 -24.59 14.57
C THR A 335 2.67 -25.74 15.49
N LEU A 336 1.98 -25.40 16.58
CA LEU A 336 1.50 -26.36 17.58
C LEU A 336 0.41 -27.29 17.04
N HIS A 337 -0.42 -26.83 16.11
CA HIS A 337 -1.57 -27.58 15.62
C HIS A 337 -1.33 -28.20 14.24
N GLY A 338 -1.49 -29.52 14.12
CA GLY A 338 -1.30 -30.23 12.84
C GLY A 338 -2.21 -29.74 11.71
N SER A 339 -3.44 -29.32 12.03
CA SER A 339 -4.37 -28.75 11.05
C SER A 339 -3.88 -27.45 10.42
N GLU A 340 -3.21 -26.61 11.20
CA GLU A 340 -2.57 -25.39 10.71
C GLU A 340 -1.36 -25.72 9.85
N ALA A 341 -0.52 -26.68 10.26
CA ALA A 341 0.60 -27.15 9.45
C ALA A 341 0.14 -27.68 8.08
N ASP A 342 -0.98 -28.41 8.02
CA ASP A 342 -1.56 -28.88 6.77
C ASP A 342 -2.16 -27.74 5.93
N HIS A 343 -2.70 -26.71 6.56
CA HIS A 343 -3.11 -25.49 5.86
C HIS A 343 -1.90 -24.75 5.26
N LEU A 344 -0.83 -24.57 6.03
CA LEU A 344 0.41 -23.94 5.58
C LEU A 344 1.01 -24.63 4.35
N LYS A 345 0.98 -25.97 4.28
CA LYS A 345 1.43 -26.72 3.09
C LYS A 345 0.68 -26.34 1.81
N LYS A 346 -0.60 -25.99 1.93
CA LYS A 346 -1.43 -25.56 0.79
C LYS A 346 -1.12 -24.12 0.40
N VAL A 347 -0.89 -23.25 1.39
CA VAL A 347 -0.65 -21.82 1.18
C VAL A 347 0.76 -21.51 0.71
N PHE A 348 1.76 -22.25 1.19
CA PHE A 348 3.18 -22.07 0.91
C PHE A 348 3.72 -23.31 0.19
N PRO A 349 3.43 -23.47 -1.11
CA PRO A 349 3.91 -24.63 -1.86
C PRO A 349 5.44 -24.67 -1.84
N ASN A 350 6.00 -25.87 -1.65
CA ASN A 350 7.44 -26.15 -1.51
C ASN A 350 8.08 -25.73 -0.17
N ALA A 351 7.36 -25.05 0.72
CA ALA A 351 7.82 -24.85 2.09
C ALA A 351 7.78 -26.15 2.89
N THR A 352 8.66 -26.26 3.87
CA THR A 352 8.66 -27.38 4.82
C THR A 352 7.80 -26.99 6.02
N CYS A 353 6.52 -27.38 5.98
CA CYS A 353 5.55 -27.07 7.03
C CYS A 353 5.26 -28.31 7.88
N PHE A 354 5.37 -28.20 9.21
CA PHE A 354 5.28 -29.35 10.11
C PHE A 354 4.74 -28.96 11.50
N GLN A 355 4.09 -29.90 12.17
CA GLN A 355 3.65 -29.70 13.55
C GLN A 355 4.85 -29.86 14.49
N TYR A 356 5.15 -28.85 15.30
CA TYR A 356 6.28 -28.88 16.22
C TYR A 356 6.12 -27.83 17.32
N ASP A 357 6.26 -28.26 18.58
CA ASP A 357 6.34 -27.40 19.73
C ASP A 357 7.80 -27.01 19.99
N TYR A 358 8.19 -25.82 19.52
CA TYR A 358 9.59 -25.37 19.60
C TYR A 358 10.13 -25.19 21.04
N LEU A 359 9.25 -25.20 22.05
CA LEU A 359 9.64 -25.12 23.46
C LEU A 359 9.85 -26.51 24.09
N ASN A 360 9.09 -27.52 23.65
CA ASN A 360 9.00 -28.80 24.35
C ASN A 360 9.47 -30.00 23.51
N ASP A 361 9.33 -29.95 22.19
CA ASP A 361 9.67 -31.07 21.32
C ASP A 361 11.18 -31.17 21.08
N ASP A 362 11.69 -32.41 21.09
CA ASP A 362 13.10 -32.75 20.81
C ASP A 362 14.16 -32.09 21.73
N VAL A 363 13.76 -31.40 22.82
CA VAL A 363 14.67 -30.71 23.76
C VAL A 363 15.77 -31.64 24.25
N GLU A 364 15.41 -32.88 24.60
CA GLU A 364 16.36 -33.91 25.03
C GLU A 364 17.40 -34.26 23.97
N TYR A 365 17.06 -34.17 22.69
CA TYR A 365 17.97 -34.48 21.57
C TYR A 365 18.82 -33.27 21.16
N VAL A 366 18.25 -32.06 21.22
CA VAL A 366 18.94 -30.82 20.89
C VAL A 366 20.06 -30.53 21.90
N PHE A 367 19.81 -30.76 23.19
CA PHE A 367 20.77 -30.43 24.25
C PHE A 367 21.69 -31.58 24.65
N ASN A 368 21.35 -32.84 24.38
CA ASN A 368 22.24 -33.98 24.64
C ASN A 368 23.02 -34.40 23.38
N LYS A 369 24.15 -33.74 23.14
CA LYS A 369 25.09 -34.04 22.04
C LYS A 369 25.80 -35.40 22.21
N GLY A 370 25.09 -36.51 21.98
CA GLY A 370 25.69 -37.82 21.76
C GLY A 370 25.69 -38.81 22.93
N ASN A 371 24.95 -38.55 24.01
CA ASN A 371 24.79 -39.47 25.15
C ASN A 371 23.40 -40.13 25.20
N LEU A 372 22.79 -40.38 24.04
CA LEU A 372 21.49 -41.03 23.99
C LEU A 372 21.66 -42.55 23.94
N LEU A 373 21.01 -43.25 24.88
CA LEU A 373 21.04 -44.72 24.98
C LEU A 373 20.25 -45.41 23.84
N PHE A 374 19.51 -44.64 23.04
CA PHE A 374 18.62 -45.12 21.99
C PHE A 374 18.66 -44.17 20.77
N GLU A 375 18.27 -44.69 19.61
CA GLU A 375 18.11 -43.90 18.38
C GLU A 375 17.04 -42.80 18.59
N PRO A 376 17.36 -41.52 18.32
CA PRO A 376 16.43 -40.42 18.57
C PRO A 376 15.26 -40.43 17.58
N ASN A 377 14.04 -40.26 18.10
CA ASN A 377 12.83 -40.14 17.29
C ASN A 377 12.46 -38.67 17.07
N TRP A 378 13.25 -37.99 16.23
CA TRP A 378 13.10 -36.56 15.95
C TRP A 378 11.74 -36.21 15.34
N LYS A 379 11.06 -35.21 15.90
CA LYS A 379 9.98 -34.50 15.21
C LYS A 379 10.51 -33.46 14.24
N LEU A 380 11.67 -32.87 14.52
CA LEU A 380 12.31 -31.89 13.66
C LEU A 380 12.72 -32.54 12.32
N PRO A 381 12.26 -32.00 11.16
CA PRO A 381 12.52 -32.59 9.86
C PRO A 381 14.01 -32.80 9.59
N LYS A 382 14.37 -33.93 8.97
CA LYS A 382 15.76 -34.25 8.65
C LYS A 382 16.44 -33.14 7.84
N LYS A 383 15.76 -32.62 6.80
CA LYS A 383 16.28 -31.52 5.97
C LYS A 383 16.64 -30.28 6.81
N LEU A 384 15.76 -29.91 7.74
CA LEU A 384 15.99 -28.77 8.65
C LEU A 384 17.21 -29.04 9.54
N ARG A 385 17.33 -30.24 10.11
CA ARG A 385 18.50 -30.63 10.93
C ARG A 385 19.81 -30.60 10.14
N ASP A 386 19.79 -31.12 8.92
CA ASP A 386 20.96 -31.13 8.04
C ASP A 386 21.38 -29.68 7.69
N GLU A 387 20.42 -28.79 7.35
CA GLU A 387 20.71 -27.38 7.02
C GLU A 387 21.07 -26.52 8.23
N LEU A 388 20.57 -26.81 9.43
CA LEU A 388 21.01 -26.16 10.68
C LEU A 388 22.48 -26.48 11.01
N ALA A 389 22.97 -27.65 10.56
CA ALA A 389 24.36 -28.05 10.75
C ALA A 389 25.31 -27.48 9.68
N ASP A 390 24.79 -26.88 8.61
CA ASP A 390 25.60 -26.28 7.55
C ASP A 390 26.01 -24.84 7.91
N PRO A 391 27.31 -24.58 8.16
CA PRO A 391 27.78 -23.25 8.56
C PRO A 391 27.76 -22.23 7.43
N SER A 392 27.54 -22.65 6.17
CA SER A 392 27.44 -21.73 5.03
C SER A 392 26.07 -21.06 4.92
N ILE A 393 25.06 -21.64 5.57
CA ILE A 393 23.68 -21.13 5.57
C ILE A 393 23.53 -20.02 6.60
N THR A 394 22.87 -18.94 6.18
CA THR A 394 22.48 -17.84 7.08
C THR A 394 20.99 -17.96 7.41
N TRP A 395 20.68 -18.04 8.70
CA TRP A 395 19.32 -18.20 9.20
C TRP A 395 18.66 -16.86 9.50
N ILE A 396 17.44 -16.70 8.99
CA ILE A 396 16.52 -15.64 9.37
C ILE A 396 15.45 -16.29 10.26
N VAL A 397 15.53 -16.02 11.56
CA VAL A 397 14.50 -16.45 12.52
C VAL A 397 13.39 -15.41 12.49
N TYR A 398 12.25 -15.76 11.92
CA TYR A 398 11.15 -14.85 11.69
C TYR A 398 9.94 -15.33 12.47
N ILE A 399 9.82 -14.88 13.72
CA ILE A 399 8.88 -15.46 14.68
C ILE A 399 8.13 -14.36 15.43
N ASN A 400 6.83 -14.60 15.67
CA ASN A 400 6.03 -13.83 16.62
C ASN A 400 5.22 -14.80 17.50
N PRO A 401 5.85 -15.44 18.50
CA PRO A 401 5.15 -16.40 19.35
C PRO A 401 4.13 -15.68 20.25
N PRO A 402 3.11 -16.39 20.76
CA PRO A 402 2.20 -15.82 21.75
C PRO A 402 2.98 -15.45 23.02
N PHE A 403 3.11 -14.16 23.30
CA PHE A 403 3.73 -13.69 24.54
C PHE A 403 2.70 -13.74 25.68
N ALA A 404 2.85 -14.70 26.59
CA ALA A 404 2.17 -14.61 27.87
C ALA A 404 2.74 -13.40 28.64
N THR A 405 1.91 -12.43 28.98
CA THR A 405 2.28 -11.38 29.94
C THR A 405 2.66 -12.05 31.25
N ALA A 406 3.91 -11.88 31.67
CA ALA A 406 4.47 -12.48 32.89
C ALA A 406 3.91 -11.84 34.17
N GLN A 407 2.59 -11.87 34.38
CA GLN A 407 1.94 -11.34 35.58
C GLN A 407 1.16 -12.36 36.41
N ASP A 408 0.88 -13.58 35.93
CA ASP A 408 0.08 -14.55 36.71
C ASP A 408 0.79 -15.85 37.10
N ALA A 409 2.11 -15.95 36.93
CA ALA A 409 2.89 -17.13 37.36
C ALA A 409 3.01 -17.30 38.90
N LYS A 410 2.25 -16.55 39.71
CA LYS A 410 2.24 -16.67 41.18
C LYS A 410 0.89 -17.09 41.79
N GLN A 411 -0.15 -17.33 40.99
CA GLN A 411 -1.40 -17.91 41.50
C GLN A 411 -1.91 -18.99 40.55
N ASN A 412 -1.45 -20.22 40.74
CA ASN A 412 -2.28 -21.42 40.76
C ASN A 412 -1.43 -22.69 40.94
N ASN A 413 -0.85 -22.84 42.13
CA ASN A 413 -0.75 -24.17 42.74
C ASN A 413 -2.17 -24.61 43.13
N GLN A 414 -2.96 -25.13 42.18
CA GLN A 414 -4.14 -25.96 42.45
C GLN A 414 -4.75 -26.51 41.16
N LYS A 415 -4.28 -27.71 40.76
CA LYS A 415 -5.07 -28.95 40.60
C LYS A 415 -4.43 -29.85 39.55
N GLN A 416 -3.62 -30.77 40.07
CA GLN A 416 -3.58 -32.15 39.58
C GLN A 416 -5.02 -32.70 39.44
N GLU A 417 -5.17 -33.69 38.55
CA GLU A 417 -6.35 -34.50 38.25
C GLU A 417 -7.30 -33.95 37.19
N LEU A 418 -7.19 -34.46 35.96
CA LEU A 418 -8.21 -35.34 35.36
C LEU A 418 -7.70 -35.91 34.02
N ALA A 419 -6.74 -36.82 34.11
CA ALA A 419 -6.75 -37.98 33.24
C ALA A 419 -7.76 -38.97 33.82
N LYS A 420 -8.88 -39.20 33.14
CA LYS A 420 -9.57 -40.49 33.16
C LYS A 420 -10.48 -40.60 31.93
N GLN A 421 -10.07 -41.54 31.09
CA GLN A 421 -10.79 -42.12 29.96
C GLN A 421 -12.26 -42.41 30.29
N LYS A 422 -13.12 -42.19 29.29
CA LYS A 422 -14.00 -43.22 28.75
C LYS A 422 -14.07 -43.08 27.25
#